data_AF-A0A016WWD5-F1
#
_entry.id   AF-A0A016WWD5-F1
#
_cell.length_a   1.000
_cell.length_b   1.000
_cell.length_c   1.000
_cell.angle_alpha   90.00
_cell.angle_beta   90.00
_cell.angle_gamma   90.00
#
_symmetry.space_group_name_H-M   'P 1'
#
loop_
_entity.id
_entity.type
_entity.pdbx_description
1 polymer ?
#
loop_
_entity_poly.entity_id
_entity_poly.type
_entity_poly.pdbx_seq_one_letter_code
_entity_poly.pdbx_strand_id
1 'polypeptide(L)'
;MTSQPSSRILPDVPCRVCQDHSSGKHYGIFSCDGCAGFFKRSIRRHRQYVCKNKGGCEEGRCIVDKTHRNQCRWAFLRSIFPGEPFEQLNVFGSRACRLRKCLEIGMNKEAVQHERGPRNSSLRRQNLLLEHPRLALSPDLGSDSDASPPCMEKLPEVAARVFFQLITWTRYQLPFACLPLERQIATFQQCWPALFVLTCGERPFISSQQILAESTDFLKEKAEVAECFEKMESLRLDAREHAMLRTYALMKDTPSAYQLGFQLAAYHQVVHRADPLRFLKCLDVLSISGDSLVAVLFRPSIGDASMNRLIADILNPRKPEPVLPPPREAPATRTDFCVEGLLGRTGSSPSTSTPDIPSGRQETGIVSPESLSGTEEA
;
A
#
# COMPACT_ATOMS: atom_id res chain seq x y z
N MET A 1 -14.28 -23.81 -44.24
CA MET A 1 -12.86 -23.40 -44.14
C MET A 1 -12.67 -22.63 -42.85
N THR A 2 -12.12 -23.29 -41.82
CA THR A 2 -11.89 -22.71 -40.49
C THR A 2 -10.63 -21.85 -40.51
N SER A 3 -10.77 -20.54 -40.35
CA SER A 3 -9.65 -19.61 -40.21
C SER A 3 -9.03 -19.73 -38.81
N GLN A 4 -7.85 -20.38 -38.72
CA GLN A 4 -7.05 -20.37 -37.49
C GLN A 4 -6.44 -18.98 -37.24
N PRO A 5 -6.39 -18.50 -35.98
CA PRO A 5 -5.68 -17.28 -35.65
C PRO A 5 -4.17 -17.54 -35.71
N SER A 6 -3.48 -16.92 -36.66
CA SER A 6 -2.01 -16.90 -36.70
C SER A 6 -1.47 -16.33 -35.38
N SER A 7 -0.80 -17.16 -34.60
CA SER A 7 -0.04 -16.74 -33.43
C SER A 7 1.08 -15.79 -33.89
N ARG A 8 1.03 -14.52 -33.49
CA ARG A 8 2.00 -13.48 -33.87
C ARG A 8 3.38 -13.64 -33.22
N ILE A 9 3.66 -14.79 -32.64
CA ILE A 9 4.90 -15.09 -31.91
C ILE A 9 5.75 -15.95 -32.82
N LEU A 10 7.00 -15.55 -33.04
CA LEU A 10 8.00 -16.30 -33.79
C LEU A 10 8.81 -17.13 -32.76
N PRO A 11 8.53 -18.44 -32.60
CA PRO A 11 9.18 -19.25 -31.56
C PRO A 11 10.69 -19.41 -31.81
N ASP A 12 11.11 -19.41 -33.08
CA ASP A 12 12.51 -19.64 -33.46
C ASP A 12 13.35 -18.36 -33.55
N VAL A 13 12.74 -17.18 -33.32
CA VAL A 13 13.43 -15.89 -33.42
C VAL A 13 13.49 -15.22 -32.05
N PRO A 14 14.66 -15.17 -31.39
CA PRO A 14 14.77 -14.59 -30.06
C PRO A 14 14.81 -13.05 -30.10
N CYS A 15 14.28 -12.44 -29.05
CA CYS A 15 14.33 -11.00 -28.80
C CYS A 15 15.77 -10.57 -28.49
N ARG A 16 16.33 -9.68 -29.32
CA ARG A 16 17.71 -9.20 -29.17
C ARG A 16 17.99 -8.44 -27.86
N VAL A 17 16.95 -8.05 -27.12
CA VAL A 17 17.07 -7.39 -25.80
C VAL A 17 17.14 -8.39 -24.65
N CYS A 18 16.18 -9.33 -24.57
CA CYS A 18 15.96 -10.16 -23.38
C CYS A 18 15.88 -11.67 -23.64
N GLN A 19 16.11 -12.10 -24.88
CA GLN A 19 16.06 -13.50 -25.34
C GLN A 19 14.70 -14.21 -25.21
N ASP A 20 13.63 -13.50 -24.90
CA ASP A 20 12.25 -14.02 -25.02
C ASP A 20 11.83 -14.17 -26.49
N HIS A 21 10.75 -14.89 -26.78
CA HIS A 21 10.28 -15.06 -28.15
C HIS A 21 9.93 -13.71 -28.79
N SER A 22 10.43 -13.46 -30.00
CA SER A 22 10.14 -12.23 -30.74
C SER A 22 8.73 -12.28 -31.32
N SER A 23 8.07 -11.12 -31.37
CA SER A 23 6.82 -10.93 -32.10
C SER A 23 7.05 -10.28 -33.48
N GLY A 24 8.32 -10.23 -33.93
CA GLY A 24 8.75 -9.57 -35.16
C GLY A 24 9.68 -8.37 -34.95
N LYS A 25 9.88 -7.59 -36.01
CA LYS A 25 10.73 -6.39 -35.98
C LYS A 25 9.96 -5.21 -35.39
N HIS A 26 10.47 -4.64 -34.30
CA HIS A 26 9.97 -3.40 -33.71
C HIS A 26 11.12 -2.41 -33.57
N TYR A 27 10.90 -1.18 -34.03
CA TYR A 27 11.91 -0.11 -34.02
C TYR A 27 13.25 -0.52 -34.64
N GLY A 28 13.23 -1.33 -35.70
CA GLY A 28 14.42 -1.71 -36.48
C GLY A 28 15.04 -3.07 -36.13
N ILE A 29 14.65 -3.71 -35.02
CA ILE A 29 15.22 -5.00 -34.61
C ILE A 29 14.16 -6.03 -34.18
N PHE A 30 14.52 -7.31 -34.25
CA PHE A 30 13.69 -8.38 -33.67
C PHE A 30 13.62 -8.27 -32.15
N SER A 31 12.41 -8.04 -31.64
CA SER A 31 12.16 -7.92 -30.20
C SER A 31 10.81 -8.52 -29.81
N CYS A 32 10.62 -8.75 -28.51
CA CYS A 32 9.34 -9.18 -27.96
C CYS A 32 8.47 -7.96 -27.64
N ASP A 33 7.15 -8.17 -27.51
CA ASP A 33 6.18 -7.11 -27.19
C ASP A 33 6.53 -6.36 -25.89
N GLY A 34 7.11 -7.08 -24.92
CA GLY A 34 7.55 -6.49 -23.66
C GLY A 34 8.64 -5.43 -23.85
N CYS A 35 9.64 -5.69 -24.70
CA CYS A 35 10.76 -4.78 -24.96
C CYS A 35 10.38 -3.65 -25.92
N ALA A 36 9.58 -3.96 -26.95
CA ALA A 36 9.02 -2.95 -27.85
C ALA A 36 8.14 -1.94 -27.09
N GLY A 37 7.23 -2.43 -26.24
CA GLY A 37 6.37 -1.56 -25.43
C GLY A 37 7.14 -0.77 -24.38
N PHE A 38 8.17 -1.36 -23.78
CA PHE A 38 9.07 -0.67 -22.85
C PHE A 38 9.77 0.50 -23.55
N PHE A 39 10.46 0.24 -24.66
CA PHE A 39 11.19 1.25 -25.44
C PHE A 39 10.28 2.42 -25.86
N LYS A 40 9.10 2.12 -26.42
CA LYS A 40 8.10 3.11 -26.80
C LYS A 40 7.73 4.06 -25.66
N ARG A 41 7.43 3.52 -24.47
CA ARG A 41 7.02 4.32 -23.31
C ARG A 41 8.16 5.16 -22.76
N SER A 42 9.39 4.62 -22.79
CA SER A 42 10.58 5.31 -22.31
C SER A 42 10.94 6.51 -23.19
N ILE A 43 10.93 6.34 -24.51
CA ILE A 43 11.21 7.42 -25.46
C ILE A 43 10.12 8.50 -25.42
N ARG A 44 8.83 8.12 -25.50
CA ARG A 44 7.72 9.10 -25.51
C ARG A 44 7.65 10.00 -24.28
N ARG A 45 7.91 9.43 -23.11
CA ARG A 45 7.84 10.15 -21.84
C ARG A 45 9.19 10.72 -21.42
N HIS A 46 10.19 10.71 -22.32
CA HIS A 46 11.55 11.19 -22.06
C HIS A 46 12.09 10.68 -20.72
N ARG A 47 11.89 9.39 -20.43
CA ARG A 47 12.21 8.81 -19.12
C ARG A 47 13.71 8.66 -18.97
N GLN A 48 14.26 9.36 -17.98
CA GLN A 48 15.62 9.13 -17.50
C GLN A 48 15.59 8.08 -16.40
N TYR A 49 16.41 7.04 -16.55
CA TYR A 49 16.56 5.97 -15.56
C TYR A 49 18.01 5.93 -15.08
N VAL A 50 18.19 5.73 -13.77
CA VAL A 50 19.52 5.63 -13.15
C VAL A 50 19.71 4.22 -12.60
N CYS A 51 20.85 3.60 -12.93
CA CYS A 51 21.26 2.32 -12.36
C CYS A 51 21.93 2.56 -10.99
N LYS A 52 21.58 1.77 -9.96
CA LYS A 52 22.14 1.89 -8.60
C LYS A 52 23.35 0.98 -8.34
N ASN A 53 23.89 0.30 -9.36
CA ASN A 53 25.11 -0.50 -9.22
C ASN A 53 26.33 0.41 -9.04
N LYS A 54 27.24 0.07 -8.11
CA LYS A 54 28.39 0.92 -7.69
C LYS A 54 29.40 1.26 -8.81
N GLY A 55 29.34 0.60 -9.97
CA GLY A 55 30.14 0.92 -11.17
C GLY A 55 29.43 1.78 -12.21
N GLY A 56 28.31 2.40 -11.85
CA GLY A 56 27.49 3.17 -12.78
C GLY A 56 26.93 2.33 -13.93
N CYS A 57 26.43 3.03 -14.94
CA CYS A 57 25.89 2.46 -16.16
C CYS A 57 26.99 1.93 -17.10
N GLU A 58 28.25 2.24 -16.83
CA GLU A 58 29.37 2.06 -17.76
C GLU A 58 29.94 0.63 -17.74
N GLU A 59 29.82 -0.08 -16.61
CA GLU A 59 30.32 -1.46 -16.49
C GLU A 59 29.30 -2.56 -16.87
N GLY A 60 28.15 -2.23 -17.48
CA GLY A 60 27.35 -3.20 -18.25
C GLY A 60 26.81 -4.47 -17.54
N ARG A 61 26.87 -4.60 -16.21
CA ARG A 61 26.66 -5.90 -15.54
C ARG A 61 25.23 -6.30 -15.11
N CYS A 62 24.19 -5.46 -15.29
CA CYS A 62 22.82 -5.94 -15.04
C CYS A 62 22.37 -6.80 -16.26
N ILE A 63 22.36 -8.12 -16.10
CA ILE A 63 21.86 -9.06 -17.12
C ILE A 63 20.38 -8.78 -17.41
N VAL A 64 20.05 -8.58 -18.69
CA VAL A 64 18.67 -8.42 -19.19
C VAL A 64 18.23 -9.74 -19.83
N ASP A 65 17.46 -10.53 -19.09
CA ASP A 65 16.87 -11.81 -19.50
C ASP A 65 15.33 -11.75 -19.41
N LYS A 66 14.63 -12.81 -19.87
CA LYS A 66 13.16 -12.84 -19.88
C LYS A 66 12.54 -12.62 -18.51
N THR A 67 13.09 -13.25 -17.48
CA THR A 67 12.55 -13.31 -16.11
C THR A 67 12.87 -12.05 -15.30
N HIS A 68 14.04 -11.45 -15.51
CA HIS A 68 14.56 -10.34 -14.72
C HIS A 68 14.73 -9.05 -15.51
N ARG A 69 14.25 -8.93 -16.76
CA ARG A 69 14.22 -7.64 -17.52
C ARG A 69 13.52 -6.48 -16.81
N ASN A 70 12.81 -6.73 -15.71
CA ASN A 70 12.15 -5.69 -14.88
C ASN A 70 12.86 -5.46 -13.53
N GLN A 71 13.93 -6.18 -13.21
CA GLN A 71 14.65 -6.15 -11.92
C GLN A 71 16.16 -5.98 -12.19
N CYS A 72 16.92 -5.26 -11.35
CA CYS A 72 18.39 -5.34 -11.40
C CYS A 72 18.84 -6.15 -10.20
N ARG A 73 19.66 -7.16 -10.47
CA ARG A 73 20.09 -8.20 -9.52
C ARG A 73 21.04 -7.70 -8.43
N TRP A 74 21.45 -6.42 -8.46
CA TRP A 74 22.33 -5.84 -7.44
C TRP A 74 21.70 -5.80 -6.05
N ALA A 75 20.37 -5.89 -5.91
CA ALA A 75 19.71 -5.91 -4.60
C ALA A 75 20.08 -7.13 -3.72
N PHE A 76 20.89 -8.09 -4.19
CA PHE A 76 21.27 -9.29 -3.42
C PHE A 76 22.61 -9.20 -2.67
N LEU A 77 23.42 -8.14 -2.84
CA LEU A 77 24.72 -7.98 -2.13
C LEU A 77 24.75 -6.71 -1.26
N ARG A 78 23.80 -6.58 -0.32
CA ARG A 78 23.80 -5.50 0.67
C ARG A 78 23.51 -5.97 2.10
N SER A 79 23.93 -7.20 2.43
CA SER A 79 23.98 -7.71 3.81
C SER A 79 25.31 -7.40 4.53
N ILE A 80 26.18 -6.55 3.97
CA ILE A 80 27.40 -6.09 4.65
C ILE A 80 27.50 -4.57 4.41
N PHE A 81 27.65 -3.78 5.49
CA PHE A 81 27.71 -2.31 5.60
C PHE A 81 26.39 -1.58 5.92
N PRO A 82 26.08 -1.38 7.22
CA PRO A 82 25.13 -0.38 7.71
C PRO A 82 25.80 0.99 7.85
N GLY A 83 25.03 2.07 7.67
CA GLY A 83 25.46 3.45 7.92
C GLY A 83 25.60 4.28 6.63
N GLU A 84 24.61 5.14 6.36
CA GLU A 84 24.67 6.47 5.72
C GLU A 84 23.22 6.91 5.35
N PRO A 85 22.87 8.20 5.44
CA PRO A 85 21.50 8.70 5.45
C PRO A 85 20.86 8.74 4.04
N PHE A 86 19.54 8.51 4.01
CA PHE A 86 18.77 8.31 2.78
C PHE A 86 18.27 9.64 2.21
N GLU A 87 19.07 10.22 1.30
CA GLU A 87 18.65 11.33 0.46
C GLU A 87 17.77 10.85 -0.71
N GLN A 88 16.74 11.63 -1.02
CA GLN A 88 15.69 11.37 -2.01
C GLN A 88 16.28 11.08 -3.40
N LEU A 89 16.29 9.81 -3.84
CA LEU A 89 16.46 9.52 -5.27
C LEU A 89 15.77 8.24 -5.74
N ASN A 90 14.74 8.46 -6.56
CA ASN A 90 13.94 7.53 -7.35
C ASN A 90 14.57 6.14 -7.59
N VAL A 91 13.95 5.11 -7.01
CA VAL A 91 14.37 3.71 -7.10
C VAL A 91 13.83 3.07 -8.40
N PHE A 92 14.59 3.06 -9.50
CA PHE A 92 14.32 2.20 -10.67
C PHE A 92 15.60 1.68 -11.34
N GLY A 93 16.47 1.02 -10.58
CA GLY A 93 17.78 0.51 -11.03
C GLY A 93 17.77 -0.54 -12.15
N SER A 94 16.62 -1.06 -12.59
CA SER A 94 16.50 -2.09 -13.63
C SER A 94 16.17 -1.57 -15.02
N ARG A 95 15.44 -0.45 -15.09
CA ARG A 95 14.95 0.13 -16.34
C ARG A 95 16.07 0.83 -17.11
N ALA A 96 17.08 1.32 -16.39
CA ALA A 96 18.26 1.97 -16.97
C ALA A 96 19.03 1.05 -17.91
N CYS A 97 19.47 -0.11 -17.41
CA CYS A 97 20.27 -1.05 -18.20
C CYS A 97 19.46 -1.67 -19.35
N ARG A 98 18.16 -1.90 -19.16
CA ARG A 98 17.29 -2.35 -20.25
C ARG A 98 17.13 -1.30 -21.34
N LEU A 99 16.90 -0.03 -20.99
CA LEU A 99 16.76 1.04 -21.99
C LEU A 99 18.06 1.26 -22.75
N ARG A 100 19.19 1.24 -22.04
CA ARG A 100 20.51 1.32 -22.66
C ARG A 100 20.73 0.18 -23.63
N LYS A 101 20.47 -1.07 -23.20
CA LYS A 101 20.58 -2.24 -24.07
C LYS A 101 19.69 -2.12 -25.31
N CYS A 102 18.46 -1.60 -25.18
CA CYS A 102 17.60 -1.33 -26.34
C CYS A 102 18.25 -0.37 -27.34
N LEU A 103 18.89 0.70 -26.87
CA LEU A 103 19.58 1.68 -27.71
C LEU A 103 20.87 1.11 -28.33
N GLU A 104 21.70 0.43 -27.53
CA GLU A 104 22.97 -0.18 -27.95
C GLU A 104 22.78 -1.20 -29.08
N ILE A 105 21.74 -2.03 -29.00
CA ILE A 105 21.45 -3.02 -30.05
C ILE A 105 20.73 -2.43 -31.27
N GLY A 106 20.47 -1.12 -31.28
CA GLY A 106 19.96 -0.39 -32.43
C GLY A 106 18.44 -0.22 -32.51
N MET A 107 17.69 -0.21 -31.38
CA MET A 107 16.31 0.26 -31.44
C MET A 107 16.26 1.74 -31.82
N ASN A 108 15.60 2.05 -32.94
CA ASN A 108 15.52 3.39 -33.48
C ASN A 108 14.51 4.25 -32.70
N LYS A 109 15.00 5.26 -31.98
CA LYS A 109 14.17 6.22 -31.23
C LYS A 109 13.29 7.08 -32.16
N GLU A 110 13.76 7.39 -33.36
CA GLU A 110 13.03 8.20 -34.36
C GLU A 110 11.86 7.44 -34.98
N ALA A 111 11.91 6.10 -34.95
CA ALA A 111 10.79 5.26 -35.37
C ALA A 111 9.61 5.29 -34.38
N VAL A 112 9.78 5.88 -33.20
CA VAL A 112 8.71 6.04 -32.20
C VAL A 112 7.81 7.22 -32.61
N GLN A 113 6.76 6.91 -33.36
CA GLN A 113 5.76 7.91 -33.75
C GLN A 113 5.12 8.59 -32.53
N HIS A 114 4.80 9.88 -32.68
CA HIS A 114 3.97 10.65 -31.74
C HIS A 114 2.62 9.95 -31.51
N GLU A 115 1.96 10.28 -30.40
CA GLU A 115 0.67 9.67 -30.09
C GLU A 115 -0.30 9.95 -31.23
N ARG A 116 -0.80 8.89 -31.85
CA ARG A 116 -2.08 9.01 -32.55
C ARG A 116 -3.06 9.35 -31.43
N GLY A 117 -3.82 10.43 -31.59
CA GLY A 117 -4.89 10.79 -30.66
C GLY A 117 -5.70 9.55 -30.29
N PRO A 118 -6.31 9.50 -29.09
CA PRO A 118 -6.91 8.29 -28.55
C PRO A 118 -7.75 7.64 -29.66
N ARG A 119 -7.36 6.42 -30.08
CA ARG A 119 -8.16 5.63 -31.04
C ARG A 119 -9.60 5.69 -30.53
N ASN A 120 -10.61 5.87 -31.37
CA ASN A 120 -12.01 5.99 -30.93
C ASN A 120 -12.44 4.91 -29.92
N SER A 121 -11.79 3.75 -29.91
CA SER A 121 -11.91 2.70 -28.87
C SER A 121 -11.41 3.10 -27.47
N SER A 122 -10.33 3.88 -27.37
CA SER A 122 -9.80 4.45 -26.13
C SER A 122 -10.70 5.56 -25.58
N LEU A 123 -11.25 6.43 -26.43
CA LEU A 123 -12.25 7.44 -26.02
C LEU A 123 -13.56 6.77 -25.58
N ARG A 124 -14.01 5.72 -26.28
CA ARG A 124 -15.16 4.91 -25.85
C ARG A 124 -14.88 4.18 -24.54
N ARG A 125 -13.65 3.71 -24.32
CA ARG A 125 -13.22 3.12 -23.04
C ARG A 125 -13.06 4.16 -21.93
N GLN A 126 -12.63 5.38 -22.24
CA GLN A 126 -12.53 6.49 -21.30
C GLN A 126 -13.92 7.01 -20.91
N ASN A 127 -14.84 7.08 -21.87
CA ASN A 127 -16.26 7.35 -21.64
C ASN A 127 -16.92 6.19 -20.88
N LEU A 128 -16.62 4.93 -21.18
CA LEU A 128 -17.06 3.78 -20.38
C LEU A 128 -16.43 3.74 -18.97
N LEU A 129 -15.22 4.27 -18.78
CA LEU A 129 -14.58 4.40 -17.47
C LEU A 129 -15.13 5.57 -16.65
N LEU A 130 -15.57 6.65 -17.33
CA LEU A 130 -16.29 7.76 -16.71
C LEU A 130 -17.74 7.39 -16.39
N GLU A 131 -18.39 6.58 -17.24
CA GLU A 131 -19.78 6.18 -17.03
C GLU A 131 -19.93 4.91 -16.17
N HIS A 132 -18.97 3.98 -16.18
CA HIS A 132 -19.07 2.67 -15.50
C HIS A 132 -17.74 2.23 -14.86
N PRO A 133 -17.48 2.57 -13.58
CA PRO A 133 -16.23 2.26 -12.86
C PRO A 133 -15.95 0.75 -12.61
N ARG A 134 -16.87 -0.15 -12.97
CA ARG A 134 -16.86 -1.56 -12.53
C ARG A 134 -16.08 -2.55 -13.40
N LEU A 135 -15.50 -2.17 -14.53
CA LEU A 135 -14.79 -3.13 -15.41
C LEU A 135 -13.26 -3.09 -15.34
N ALA A 136 -12.66 -2.31 -14.44
CA ALA A 136 -11.20 -2.19 -14.32
C ALA A 136 -10.58 -2.99 -13.16
N LEU A 137 -11.40 -3.66 -12.33
CA LEU A 137 -10.96 -4.48 -11.21
C LEU A 137 -11.56 -5.88 -11.32
N SER A 138 -11.08 -6.66 -12.27
CA SER A 138 -11.13 -8.12 -12.16
C SER A 138 -9.80 -8.67 -12.65
N PRO A 139 -8.99 -9.30 -11.77
CA PRO A 139 -8.05 -10.31 -12.21
C PRO A 139 -8.88 -11.56 -12.54
N ASP A 140 -8.95 -11.87 -13.83
CA ASP A 140 -9.56 -13.08 -14.36
C ASP A 140 -8.87 -14.31 -13.76
N LEU A 141 -9.55 -14.98 -12.83
CA LEU A 141 -9.29 -16.35 -12.41
C LEU A 141 -10.64 -17.05 -12.20
N GLY A 142 -11.18 -17.56 -13.31
CA GLY A 142 -11.73 -18.91 -13.38
C GLY A 142 -13.11 -19.21 -12.76
N SER A 143 -14.00 -19.65 -13.65
CA SER A 143 -15.15 -20.55 -13.44
C SER A 143 -16.49 -19.92 -13.08
N ASP A 144 -17.28 -19.67 -14.13
CA ASP A 144 -18.74 -19.68 -14.09
C ASP A 144 -19.25 -21.03 -13.58
N SER A 145 -19.98 -21.02 -12.46
CA SER A 145 -21.14 -21.88 -12.15
C SER A 145 -21.48 -21.74 -10.66
N ASP A 146 -22.27 -20.71 -10.30
CA ASP A 146 -23.45 -20.88 -9.44
C ASP A 146 -24.21 -19.56 -9.35
N ALA A 147 -25.21 -19.38 -10.21
CA ALA A 147 -26.15 -18.27 -10.10
C ALA A 147 -27.22 -18.64 -9.08
N SER A 148 -26.92 -18.42 -7.80
CA SER A 148 -27.96 -18.23 -6.78
C SER A 148 -28.56 -16.83 -6.91
N PRO A 149 -29.86 -16.62 -6.59
CA PRO A 149 -30.51 -15.30 -6.69
C PRO A 149 -29.77 -14.27 -5.82
N PRO A 150 -29.93 -12.94 -6.07
CA PRO A 150 -29.34 -11.93 -5.20
C PRO A 150 -29.97 -12.08 -3.81
N CYS A 151 -29.27 -12.79 -2.93
CA CYS A 151 -29.54 -12.77 -1.51
C CYS A 151 -29.52 -11.30 -1.10
N MET A 152 -30.54 -10.85 -0.35
CA MET A 152 -30.56 -9.51 0.24
C MET A 152 -29.30 -9.36 1.10
N GLU A 153 -28.24 -8.76 0.55
CA GLU A 153 -26.99 -8.54 1.29
C GLU A 153 -27.32 -7.72 2.53
N LYS A 154 -26.94 -8.22 3.71
CA LYS A 154 -27.24 -7.54 4.96
C LYS A 154 -26.40 -6.26 5.05
N LEU A 155 -26.95 -5.20 5.64
CA LEU A 155 -26.26 -3.89 5.71
C LEU A 155 -24.83 -3.97 6.28
N PRO A 156 -24.54 -4.76 7.33
CA PRO A 156 -23.18 -4.89 7.85
C PRO A 156 -22.17 -5.52 6.88
N GLU A 157 -22.63 -6.44 6.01
CA GLU A 157 -21.77 -7.08 5.00
C GLU A 157 -21.38 -6.07 3.92
N VAL A 158 -22.34 -5.23 3.51
CA VAL A 158 -22.09 -4.12 2.57
C VAL A 158 -21.12 -3.12 3.18
N ALA A 159 -21.30 -2.76 4.46
CA ALA A 159 -20.41 -1.85 5.17
C ALA A 159 -18.97 -2.39 5.24
N ALA A 160 -18.79 -3.67 5.59
CA ALA A 160 -17.48 -4.31 5.61
C ALA A 160 -16.80 -4.27 4.23
N ARG A 161 -17.53 -4.59 3.16
CA ARG A 161 -17.01 -4.54 1.78
C ARG A 161 -16.56 -3.14 1.39
N VAL A 162 -17.37 -2.12 1.69
CA VAL A 162 -17.03 -0.71 1.42
C VAL A 162 -15.79 -0.29 2.21
N PHE A 163 -15.67 -0.74 3.46
CA PHE A 163 -14.51 -0.46 4.31
C PHE A 163 -13.21 -1.08 3.77
N PHE A 164 -13.25 -2.34 3.30
CA PHE A 164 -12.08 -2.95 2.64
C PHE A 164 -11.71 -2.26 1.32
N GLN A 165 -12.71 -1.83 0.54
CA GLN A 165 -12.48 -1.03 -0.65
C GLN A 165 -11.80 0.30 -0.29
N LEU A 166 -12.23 0.95 0.78
CA LEU A 166 -11.64 2.19 1.29
C LEU A 166 -10.18 2.00 1.71
N ILE A 167 -9.87 0.98 2.51
CA ILE A 167 -8.48 0.65 2.91
C ILE A 167 -7.61 0.39 1.69
N THR A 168 -8.15 -0.34 0.70
CA THR A 168 -7.41 -0.62 -0.53
C THR A 168 -7.11 0.68 -1.28
N TRP A 169 -8.09 1.57 -1.41
CA TRP A 169 -7.93 2.87 -2.07
C TRP A 169 -6.90 3.77 -1.36
N THR A 170 -6.92 3.85 -0.02
CA THR A 170 -5.99 4.71 0.74
C THR A 170 -4.53 4.29 0.58
N ARG A 171 -4.25 2.97 0.52
CA ARG A 171 -2.89 2.43 0.29
C ARG A 171 -2.26 2.89 -1.03
N TYR A 172 -3.08 3.20 -2.03
CA TYR A 172 -2.59 3.68 -3.34
C TYR A 172 -2.53 5.21 -3.43
N GLN A 173 -2.98 5.95 -2.41
CA GLN A 173 -2.84 7.40 -2.39
C GLN A 173 -1.41 7.78 -2.03
N LEU A 174 -0.73 8.50 -2.92
CA LEU A 174 0.67 8.87 -2.76
C LEU A 174 0.97 9.58 -1.42
N PRO A 175 0.17 10.58 -0.97
CA PRO A 175 0.43 11.25 0.31
C PRO A 175 0.37 10.30 1.52
N PHE A 176 -0.44 9.24 1.45
CA PHE A 176 -0.58 8.24 2.49
C PHE A 176 0.52 7.16 2.41
N ALA A 177 0.75 6.63 1.20
CA ALA A 177 1.75 5.60 0.95
C ALA A 177 3.19 6.03 1.29
N CYS A 178 3.47 7.33 1.28
CA CYS A 178 4.75 7.90 1.67
C CYS A 178 4.94 8.07 3.19
N LEU A 179 3.89 7.89 4.01
CA LEU A 179 4.01 7.99 5.47
C LEU A 179 4.68 6.74 6.06
N PRO A 180 5.43 6.85 7.18
CA PRO A 180 5.84 5.69 7.97
C PRO A 180 4.65 4.84 8.39
N LEU A 181 4.82 3.52 8.54
CA LEU A 181 3.71 2.58 8.84
C LEU A 181 2.91 2.97 10.09
N GLU A 182 3.58 3.37 11.16
CA GLU A 182 2.92 3.84 12.39
C GLU A 182 2.03 5.07 12.13
N ARG A 183 2.53 6.00 11.30
CA ARG A 183 1.78 7.19 10.87
C ARG A 183 0.64 6.82 9.93
N GLN A 184 0.82 5.85 9.02
CA GLN A 184 -0.28 5.34 8.18
C GLN A 184 -1.43 4.79 9.02
N ILE A 185 -1.11 3.98 10.04
CA ILE A 185 -2.10 3.42 10.96
C ILE A 185 -2.83 4.55 11.71
N ALA A 186 -2.08 5.44 12.36
CA ALA A 186 -2.66 6.54 13.12
C ALA A 186 -3.52 7.47 12.25
N THR A 187 -3.03 7.86 11.08
CA THR A 187 -3.77 8.72 10.14
C THR A 187 -5.05 8.03 9.65
N PHE A 188 -4.99 6.75 9.26
CA PHE A 188 -6.19 6.06 8.79
C PHE A 188 -7.22 5.86 9.92
N GLN A 189 -6.78 5.52 11.13
CA GLN A 189 -7.65 5.42 12.31
C GLN A 189 -8.42 6.73 12.59
N GLN A 190 -7.83 7.87 12.28
CA GLN A 190 -8.47 9.18 12.46
C GLN A 190 -9.40 9.55 11.30
N CYS A 191 -9.03 9.27 10.05
CA CYS A 191 -9.77 9.77 8.88
C CYS A 191 -10.77 8.78 8.28
N TRP A 192 -10.74 7.49 8.62
CA TRP A 192 -11.63 6.49 8.02
C TRP A 192 -13.13 6.80 8.15
N PRO A 193 -13.66 7.39 9.25
CA PRO A 193 -15.10 7.66 9.37
C PRO A 193 -15.59 8.61 8.27
N ALA A 194 -14.90 9.73 8.13
CA ALA A 194 -15.17 10.74 7.11
C ALA A 194 -15.02 10.16 5.69
N LEU A 195 -13.94 9.39 5.45
CA LEU A 195 -13.71 8.77 4.15
C LEU A 195 -14.74 7.68 3.81
N PHE A 196 -15.27 6.99 4.82
CA PHE A 196 -16.30 5.97 4.66
C PHE A 196 -17.62 6.58 4.20
N VAL A 197 -18.08 7.64 4.87
CA VAL A 197 -19.30 8.37 4.47
C VAL A 197 -19.14 8.99 3.09
N LEU A 198 -17.98 9.60 2.78
CA LEU A 198 -17.67 10.11 1.43
C LEU A 198 -17.72 9.01 0.37
N THR A 199 -17.37 7.77 0.73
CA THR A 199 -17.43 6.63 -0.19
C THR A 199 -18.83 6.13 -0.44
N CYS A 200 -19.69 6.17 0.58
CA CYS A 200 -21.11 5.91 0.43
C CYS A 200 -21.82 7.05 -0.33
N GLY A 201 -21.36 8.30 -0.22
CA GLY A 201 -21.91 9.42 -0.98
C GLY A 201 -21.63 9.34 -2.49
N GLU A 202 -20.42 8.92 -2.88
CA GLU A 202 -20.07 8.79 -4.31
C GLU A 202 -20.79 7.60 -4.97
N ARG A 203 -20.99 6.52 -4.21
CA ARG A 203 -21.77 5.37 -4.63
C ARG A 203 -22.69 4.97 -3.48
N PRO A 204 -24.02 5.17 -3.61
CA PRO A 204 -24.97 4.94 -2.53
C PRO A 204 -25.19 3.45 -2.29
N PHE A 205 -24.15 2.78 -1.80
CA PHE A 205 -24.20 1.39 -1.34
C PHE A 205 -25.03 1.26 -0.06
N ILE A 206 -25.05 2.33 0.74
CA ILE A 206 -25.75 2.46 2.02
C ILE A 206 -26.48 3.79 1.99
N SER A 207 -27.79 3.76 2.23
CA SER A 207 -28.61 4.97 2.35
C SER A 207 -29.07 5.25 3.77
N SER A 208 -29.43 6.51 4.03
CA SER A 208 -30.06 6.96 5.27
C SER A 208 -31.29 6.12 5.64
N GLN A 209 -32.13 5.79 4.66
CA GLN A 209 -33.32 4.95 4.85
C GLN A 209 -33.00 3.51 5.25
N GLN A 210 -31.96 2.91 4.67
CA GLN A 210 -31.51 1.56 5.06
C GLN A 210 -31.02 1.54 6.51
N ILE A 211 -30.26 2.56 6.92
CA ILE A 211 -29.79 2.71 8.30
C ILE A 211 -30.98 2.84 9.25
N LEU A 212 -31.99 3.64 8.90
CA LEU A 212 -33.20 3.81 9.71
C LEU A 212 -34.05 2.53 9.80
N ALA A 213 -34.01 1.67 8.79
CA ALA A 213 -34.74 0.40 8.78
C ALA A 213 -34.10 -0.68 9.66
N GLU A 214 -32.80 -0.61 9.94
CA GLU A 214 -32.10 -1.62 10.75
C GLU A 214 -32.52 -1.60 12.23
N SER A 215 -32.66 -2.78 12.82
CA SER A 215 -32.92 -2.93 14.26
C SER A 215 -31.60 -2.84 15.04
N THR A 216 -31.50 -1.91 15.98
CA THR A 216 -30.33 -1.76 16.84
C THR A 216 -30.72 -1.13 18.18
N ASP A 217 -30.03 -1.54 19.25
CA ASP A 217 -30.19 -0.97 20.60
C ASP A 217 -29.52 0.42 20.72
N PHE A 218 -28.64 0.77 19.78
CA PHE A 218 -27.88 2.04 19.74
C PHE A 218 -28.68 3.14 19.05
N LEU A 219 -29.83 3.52 19.61
CA LEU A 219 -30.78 4.45 18.96
C LEU A 219 -30.21 5.86 18.74
N LYS A 220 -29.38 6.35 19.66
CA LYS A 220 -28.76 7.68 19.55
C LYS A 220 -27.75 7.72 18.40
N GLU A 221 -26.84 6.75 18.39
CA GLU A 221 -25.82 6.57 17.35
C GLU A 221 -26.48 6.32 16.00
N LYS A 222 -27.57 5.54 15.96
CA LYS A 222 -28.38 5.32 14.76
C LYS A 222 -28.91 6.63 14.19
N ALA A 223 -29.49 7.50 15.03
CA ALA A 223 -30.00 8.80 14.59
C ALA A 223 -28.86 9.70 14.05
N GLU A 224 -27.73 9.76 14.75
CA GLU A 224 -26.55 10.52 14.31
C GLU A 224 -26.02 10.04 12.95
N VAL A 225 -25.86 8.72 12.77
CA VAL A 225 -25.37 8.14 11.52
C VAL A 225 -26.39 8.36 10.39
N ALA A 226 -27.68 8.15 10.63
CA ALA A 226 -28.71 8.38 9.63
C ALA A 226 -28.77 9.84 9.18
N GLU A 227 -28.73 10.80 10.11
CA GLU A 227 -28.70 12.23 9.82
C GLU A 227 -27.46 12.62 8.98
N CYS A 228 -26.29 12.08 9.32
CA CYS A 228 -25.08 12.34 8.56
C CYS A 228 -25.16 11.82 7.12
N PHE A 229 -25.72 10.61 6.92
CA PHE A 229 -25.94 10.06 5.58
C PHE A 229 -26.98 10.86 4.78
N GLU A 230 -28.06 11.31 5.42
CA GLU A 230 -29.06 12.18 4.79
C GLU A 230 -28.44 13.52 4.35
N LYS A 231 -27.61 14.14 5.21
CA LYS A 231 -26.85 15.34 4.84
C LYS A 231 -25.91 15.07 3.64
N MET A 232 -25.17 13.96 3.63
CA MET A 232 -24.32 13.57 2.50
C MET A 232 -25.12 13.42 1.20
N GLU A 233 -26.27 12.74 1.25
CA GLU A 233 -27.19 12.55 0.11
C GLU A 233 -27.74 13.89 -0.40
N SER A 234 -28.08 14.81 0.50
CA SER A 234 -28.59 16.15 0.17
C SER A 234 -27.57 17.05 -0.51
N LEU A 235 -26.28 16.89 -0.17
CA LEU A 235 -25.19 17.71 -0.72
C LEU A 235 -25.02 17.49 -2.23
N ARG A 236 -25.34 16.29 -2.74
CA ARG A 236 -25.19 15.92 -4.16
C ARG A 236 -23.84 16.38 -4.73
N LEU A 237 -22.76 15.91 -4.08
CA LEU A 237 -21.40 16.31 -4.41
C LEU A 237 -21.05 15.87 -5.83
N ASP A 238 -20.42 16.76 -6.59
CA ASP A 238 -19.84 16.41 -7.88
C ASP A 238 -18.52 15.62 -7.72
N ALA A 239 -18.02 15.05 -8.83
CA ALA A 239 -16.81 14.23 -8.82
C ALA A 239 -15.56 15.01 -8.32
N ARG A 240 -15.50 16.33 -8.56
CA ARG A 240 -14.39 17.17 -8.13
C ARG A 240 -14.47 17.45 -6.63
N GLU A 241 -15.65 17.76 -6.12
CA GLU A 241 -15.91 17.93 -4.69
C GLU A 241 -15.54 16.66 -3.93
N HIS A 242 -15.99 15.50 -4.41
CA HIS A 242 -15.63 14.19 -3.83
C HIS A 242 -14.11 13.95 -3.79
N ALA A 243 -13.39 14.23 -4.88
CA ALA A 243 -11.95 14.04 -4.95
C ALA A 243 -11.19 14.97 -3.98
N MET A 244 -11.60 16.24 -3.91
CA MET A 244 -11.00 17.23 -3.03
C MET A 244 -11.29 16.93 -1.56
N LEU A 245 -12.54 16.61 -1.21
CA LEU A 245 -12.95 16.26 0.16
C LEU A 245 -12.26 15.00 0.68
N ARG A 246 -12.11 13.97 -0.16
CA ARG A 246 -11.35 12.76 0.25
C ARG A 246 -9.90 13.04 0.53
N THR A 247 -9.26 13.86 -0.31
CA THR A 247 -7.86 14.23 -0.12
C THR A 247 -7.70 15.12 1.11
N TYR A 248 -8.63 16.06 1.31
CA TYR A 248 -8.71 16.90 2.51
C TYR A 248 -8.86 16.05 3.78
N ALA A 249 -9.80 15.10 3.81
CA ALA A 249 -10.02 14.22 4.96
C ALA A 249 -8.79 13.36 5.28
N LEU A 250 -8.10 12.84 4.26
CA LEU A 250 -6.88 12.05 4.42
C LEU A 250 -5.69 12.88 4.94
N MET A 251 -5.68 14.18 4.68
CA MET A 251 -4.56 15.09 4.96
C MET A 251 -4.87 16.15 6.02
N LYS A 252 -5.98 16.01 6.76
CA LYS A 252 -6.62 17.06 7.60
C LYS A 252 -5.64 17.83 8.50
N ASP A 253 -4.61 17.17 9.01
CA ASP A 253 -3.62 17.74 9.93
C ASP A 253 -2.31 18.19 9.26
N THR A 254 -2.33 18.45 7.95
CA THR A 254 -1.15 18.89 7.20
C THR A 254 -1.35 20.29 6.61
N PRO A 255 -0.27 21.05 6.37
CA PRO A 255 -0.34 22.32 5.65
C PRO A 255 -1.10 22.24 4.32
N SER A 256 -0.99 21.10 3.64
CA SER A 256 -1.68 20.83 2.37
C SER A 256 -3.21 20.81 2.50
N ALA A 257 -3.75 20.41 3.65
CA ALA A 257 -5.20 20.42 3.87
C ALA A 257 -5.76 21.84 3.92
N TYR A 258 -5.05 22.81 4.49
CA TYR A 258 -5.47 24.21 4.46
C TYR A 258 -5.58 24.72 3.03
N GLN A 259 -4.56 24.46 2.20
CA GLN A 259 -4.57 24.84 0.79
C GLN A 259 -5.73 24.19 0.02
N LEU A 260 -5.97 22.89 0.24
CA LEU A 260 -7.11 22.18 -0.35
C LEU A 260 -8.45 22.74 0.11
N GLY A 261 -8.57 23.10 1.39
CA GLY A 261 -9.75 23.73 1.96
C GLY A 261 -10.05 25.07 1.29
N PHE A 262 -9.05 25.93 1.14
CA PHE A 262 -9.20 27.20 0.41
C PHE A 262 -9.60 26.99 -1.05
N GLN A 263 -8.97 26.04 -1.75
CA GLN A 263 -9.34 25.71 -3.13
C GLN A 263 -10.77 25.20 -3.25
N LEU A 264 -11.23 24.39 -2.30
CA LEU A 264 -12.59 23.85 -2.29
C LEU A 264 -13.61 24.96 -2.01
N ALA A 265 -13.34 25.82 -1.03
CA ALA A 265 -14.19 26.96 -0.71
C ALA A 265 -14.31 27.92 -1.90
N ALA A 266 -13.20 28.23 -2.57
CA ALA A 266 -13.20 29.05 -3.79
C ALA A 266 -13.98 28.38 -4.94
N TYR A 267 -13.85 27.06 -5.10
CA TYR A 267 -14.63 26.30 -6.09
C TYR A 267 -16.14 26.41 -5.82
N HIS A 268 -16.57 26.21 -4.57
CA HIS A 268 -17.98 26.33 -4.18
C HIS A 268 -18.53 27.74 -4.43
N GLN A 269 -17.75 28.79 -4.14
CA GLN A 269 -18.17 30.17 -4.40
C GLN A 269 -18.42 30.46 -5.88
N VAL A 270 -17.71 29.77 -6.78
CA VAL A 270 -17.86 29.97 -8.23
C VAL A 270 -18.96 29.11 -8.81
N VAL A 271 -18.99 27.81 -8.47
CA VAL A 271 -19.90 26.83 -9.07
C VAL A 271 -21.24 26.76 -8.35
N HIS A 272 -21.23 26.86 -7.02
CA HIS A 272 -22.40 26.70 -6.15
C HIS A 272 -22.79 28.01 -5.48
N ARG A 273 -22.89 29.09 -6.27
CA ARG A 273 -23.20 30.46 -5.79
C ARG A 273 -24.45 30.59 -4.94
N ALA A 274 -25.44 29.72 -5.18
CA ALA A 274 -26.69 29.70 -4.44
C ALA A 274 -26.55 29.15 -3.00
N ASP A 275 -25.43 28.48 -2.69
CA ASP A 275 -25.18 27.88 -1.38
C ASP A 275 -23.83 28.34 -0.81
N PRO A 276 -23.75 29.56 -0.25
CA PRO A 276 -22.50 30.13 0.28
C PRO A 276 -21.92 29.35 1.46
N LEU A 277 -22.75 28.54 2.15
CA LEU A 277 -22.34 27.72 3.30
C LEU A 277 -22.02 26.27 2.91
N ARG A 278 -22.00 25.93 1.62
CA ARG A 278 -21.76 24.57 1.14
C ARG A 278 -20.47 23.95 1.67
N PHE A 279 -19.39 24.74 1.77
CA PHE A 279 -18.13 24.27 2.35
C PHE A 279 -18.30 23.83 3.81
N LEU A 280 -19.01 24.61 4.63
CA LEU A 280 -19.26 24.27 6.03
C LEU A 280 -20.17 23.04 6.15
N LYS A 281 -21.19 22.93 5.30
CA LYS A 281 -22.05 21.73 5.24
C LYS A 281 -21.25 20.48 4.89
N CYS A 282 -20.26 20.59 3.99
CA CYS A 282 -19.37 19.47 3.70
C CYS A 282 -18.53 19.08 4.93
N LEU A 283 -17.97 20.06 5.65
CA LEU A 283 -17.17 19.81 6.87
C LEU A 283 -18.00 19.19 8.01
N ASP A 284 -19.26 19.57 8.15
CA ASP A 284 -20.19 18.99 9.13
C ASP A 284 -20.29 17.46 8.94
N VAL A 285 -20.51 17.02 7.70
CA VAL A 285 -20.60 15.60 7.35
C VAL A 285 -19.28 14.85 7.57
N LEU A 286 -18.13 15.51 7.48
CA LEU A 286 -16.82 14.90 7.77
C LEU A 286 -16.54 14.74 9.28
N SER A 287 -17.39 15.28 10.14
CA SER A 287 -17.19 15.28 11.60
C SER A 287 -17.89 14.11 12.30
N ILE A 288 -18.38 13.13 11.54
CA ILE A 288 -19.04 11.93 12.07
C ILE A 288 -18.13 11.13 13.01
N SER A 289 -18.70 10.65 14.11
CA SER A 289 -18.01 9.77 15.05
C SER A 289 -17.77 8.38 14.45
N GLY A 290 -16.52 7.91 14.52
CA GLY A 290 -16.16 6.54 14.18
C GLY A 290 -16.85 5.52 15.09
N ASP A 291 -17.05 5.84 16.37
CA ASP A 291 -17.69 4.95 17.33
C ASP A 291 -19.18 4.74 17.01
N SER A 292 -19.88 5.80 16.58
CA SER A 292 -21.27 5.72 16.13
C SER A 292 -21.40 4.88 14.86
N LEU A 293 -20.49 5.03 13.90
CA LEU A 293 -20.43 4.16 12.72
C LEU A 293 -20.17 2.70 13.10
N VAL A 294 -19.25 2.44 14.03
CA VAL A 294 -18.95 1.09 14.49
C VAL A 294 -20.18 0.47 15.15
N ALA A 295 -20.82 1.17 16.08
CA ALA A 295 -22.00 0.68 16.81
C ALA A 295 -23.15 0.27 15.87
N VAL A 296 -23.39 1.06 14.83
CA VAL A 296 -24.54 0.87 13.93
C VAL A 296 -24.23 -0.07 12.77
N LEU A 297 -23.06 0.05 12.12
CA LEU A 297 -22.78 -0.64 10.86
C LEU A 297 -21.82 -1.81 10.98
N PHE A 298 -20.91 -1.81 11.96
CA PHE A 298 -19.84 -2.81 12.02
C PHE A 298 -19.96 -3.78 13.20
N ARG A 299 -20.56 -3.36 14.31
CA ARG A 299 -20.74 -4.18 15.51
C ARG A 299 -21.44 -5.52 15.24
N PRO A 300 -22.46 -5.60 14.36
CA PRO A 300 -23.05 -6.90 13.98
C PRO A 300 -22.05 -7.88 13.32
N SER A 301 -20.99 -7.37 12.69
CA SER A 301 -19.97 -8.19 12.01
C SER A 301 -18.72 -8.46 12.85
N ILE A 302 -18.26 -7.47 13.62
CA ILE A 302 -16.99 -7.56 14.38
C ILE A 302 -17.20 -7.83 15.89
N GLY A 303 -18.43 -7.77 16.39
CA GLY A 303 -18.73 -7.88 17.82
C GLY A 303 -18.09 -6.75 18.63
N ASP A 304 -17.47 -7.08 19.75
CA ASP A 304 -16.77 -6.12 20.62
C ASP A 304 -15.30 -5.86 20.20
N ALA A 305 -14.89 -6.34 19.02
CA ALA A 305 -13.55 -6.08 18.51
C ALA A 305 -13.33 -4.58 18.24
N SER A 306 -12.15 -4.08 18.62
CA SER A 306 -11.78 -2.69 18.36
C SER A 306 -11.47 -2.48 16.88
N MET A 307 -12.20 -1.57 16.23
CA MET A 307 -11.93 -1.15 14.84
C MET A 307 -10.50 -0.63 14.68
N ASN A 308 -9.96 0.07 15.68
CA ASN A 308 -8.58 0.57 15.65
C ASN A 308 -7.55 -0.57 15.62
N ARG A 309 -7.78 -1.64 16.39
CA ARG A 309 -6.92 -2.84 16.34
C ARG A 309 -7.03 -3.54 14.99
N LEU A 310 -8.25 -3.71 14.49
CA LEU A 310 -8.50 -4.31 13.17
C LEU A 310 -7.77 -3.54 12.05
N ILE A 311 -7.83 -2.21 12.07
CA ILE A 311 -7.09 -1.36 11.13
C ILE A 311 -5.58 -1.60 11.22
N ALA A 312 -5.04 -1.63 12.44
CA ALA A 312 -3.62 -1.84 12.66
C ALA A 312 -3.17 -3.21 12.12
N ASP A 313 -3.93 -4.27 12.36
CA ASP A 313 -3.64 -5.62 11.89
C ASP A 313 -3.77 -5.73 10.36
N ILE A 314 -4.77 -5.07 9.76
CA ILE A 314 -4.94 -5.04 8.31
C ILE A 314 -3.74 -4.33 7.65
N LEU A 315 -3.33 -3.17 8.14
CA LEU A 315 -2.23 -2.36 7.60
C LEU A 315 -0.84 -2.94 7.89
N ASN A 316 -0.68 -3.63 9.03
CA ASN A 316 0.54 -4.32 9.41
C ASN A 316 0.28 -5.83 9.56
N PRO A 317 0.16 -6.57 8.45
CA PRO A 317 0.04 -8.01 8.50
C PRO A 317 1.34 -8.58 9.07
N ARG A 318 1.36 -8.87 10.37
CA ARG A 318 2.49 -9.56 11.01
C ARG A 318 2.77 -10.82 10.20
N LYS A 319 4.02 -11.01 9.77
CA LYS A 319 4.42 -12.32 9.25
C LYS A 319 4.20 -13.35 10.38
N PRO A 320 3.63 -14.53 10.09
CA PRO A 320 3.63 -15.61 11.05
C PRO A 320 5.05 -15.82 11.55
N GLU A 321 5.22 -15.83 12.87
CA GLU A 321 6.50 -16.16 13.48
C GLU A 321 6.90 -17.57 12.97
N PRO A 322 8.15 -17.77 12.51
CA PRO A 322 8.58 -19.11 12.15
C PRO A 322 8.48 -19.98 13.41
N VAL A 323 7.58 -20.96 13.40
CA VAL A 323 7.50 -21.98 14.44
C VAL A 323 8.85 -22.69 14.45
N LEU A 324 9.70 -22.38 15.43
CA LEU A 324 10.92 -23.15 15.65
C LEU A 324 10.51 -24.59 15.92
N PRO A 325 11.06 -25.59 15.19
CA PRO A 325 10.83 -26.97 15.55
C PRO A 325 11.31 -27.19 16.99
N PRO A 326 10.61 -28.02 17.78
CA PRO A 326 11.06 -28.34 19.12
C PRO A 326 12.51 -28.86 19.07
N PRO A 327 13.35 -28.54 20.06
CA PRO A 327 14.73 -29.01 20.09
C PRO A 327 14.73 -30.53 19.98
N ARG A 328 15.46 -31.05 18.99
CA ARG A 328 15.71 -32.50 18.89
C ARG A 328 16.44 -32.92 20.15
N GLU A 329 15.85 -33.82 20.92
CA GLU A 329 16.54 -34.51 22.01
C GLU A 329 17.83 -35.11 21.46
N ALA A 330 18.96 -34.78 22.09
CA ALA A 330 20.25 -35.36 21.75
C ALA A 330 20.17 -36.88 21.98
N PRO A 331 20.73 -37.71 21.08
CA PRO A 331 20.71 -39.15 21.28
C PRO A 331 21.51 -39.49 22.54
N ALA A 332 20.88 -40.19 23.47
CA ALA A 332 21.54 -40.76 24.63
C ALA A 332 22.70 -41.64 24.16
N THR A 333 23.94 -41.16 24.35
CA THR A 333 25.13 -41.97 24.16
C THR A 333 25.16 -43.01 25.26
N ARG A 334 24.65 -44.20 24.93
CA ARG A 334 24.82 -45.42 25.69
C ARG A 334 26.27 -45.89 25.53
N THR A 335 27.13 -45.56 26.50
CA THR A 335 28.43 -46.20 26.64
C THR A 335 28.35 -47.21 27.78
N ASP A 336 27.91 -48.42 27.44
CA ASP A 336 28.23 -49.62 28.20
C ASP A 336 29.63 -50.07 27.74
N PHE A 337 30.68 -49.79 28.52
CA PHE A 337 31.91 -50.60 28.50
C PHE A 337 32.58 -50.55 29.87
N CYS A 338 32.56 -51.70 30.52
CA CYS A 338 33.13 -51.99 31.83
C CYS A 338 34.60 -52.40 31.65
N VAL A 339 35.52 -51.86 32.45
CA VAL A 339 36.80 -52.50 32.78
C VAL A 339 37.07 -52.27 34.27
N GLU A 340 37.11 -53.37 35.02
CA GLU A 340 37.50 -53.42 36.42
C GLU A 340 39.00 -53.13 36.64
N GLY A 341 39.29 -52.56 37.81
CA GLY A 341 40.43 -52.96 38.63
C GLY A 341 41.69 -52.10 38.58
N LEU A 342 41.96 -51.35 39.67
CA LEU A 342 43.05 -51.61 40.63
C LEU A 342 43.34 -50.38 41.52
N LEU A 343 43.46 -50.61 42.83
CA LEU A 343 44.17 -49.81 43.86
C LEU A 343 43.48 -48.47 44.24
N GLY A 344 43.25 -48.07 45.48
CA GLY A 344 43.63 -48.50 46.83
C GLY A 344 43.46 -47.26 47.75
N ARG A 345 42.97 -47.46 48.99
CA ARG A 345 43.27 -46.74 50.26
C ARG A 345 43.79 -45.28 50.14
N THR A 346 43.27 -44.23 50.79
CA THR A 346 42.94 -44.00 52.22
C THR A 346 42.54 -42.53 52.44
N GLY A 347 41.68 -42.24 53.43
CA GLY A 347 41.58 -40.96 54.19
C GLY A 347 41.12 -39.72 53.39
N SER A 348 40.38 -38.74 53.90
CA SER A 348 40.03 -38.31 55.26
C SER A 348 38.93 -37.24 55.12
N SER A 349 37.94 -37.26 56.00
CA SER A 349 36.93 -36.20 56.20
C SER A 349 37.55 -34.98 56.94
N PRO A 350 36.77 -33.99 57.43
CA PRO A 350 36.05 -32.93 56.71
C PRO A 350 36.38 -31.53 57.32
N SER A 351 35.89 -30.42 56.75
CA SER A 351 35.51 -29.24 57.56
C SER A 351 34.71 -28.18 56.81
N THR A 352 33.65 -27.78 57.51
CA THR A 352 32.74 -26.65 57.35
C THR A 352 33.39 -25.30 57.65
N SER A 353 32.99 -24.22 56.95
CA SER A 353 32.67 -22.90 57.57
C SER A 353 32.25 -21.85 56.52
N THR A 354 31.01 -21.40 56.60
CA THR A 354 30.56 -19.99 56.43
C THR A 354 30.81 -19.23 57.75
N PRO A 355 30.69 -17.89 57.92
CA PRO A 355 29.90 -16.91 57.13
C PRO A 355 30.44 -15.44 57.02
N ASP A 356 29.59 -14.57 56.42
CA ASP A 356 29.34 -13.12 56.64
C ASP A 356 30.19 -11.95 56.03
N ILE A 357 29.61 -11.29 55.00
CA ILE A 357 29.10 -9.87 54.85
C ILE A 357 29.99 -8.67 55.36
N PRO A 358 29.94 -7.36 54.89
CA PRO A 358 29.21 -6.63 53.81
C PRO A 358 29.99 -5.55 52.96
N SER A 359 29.26 -4.97 51.98
CA SER A 359 29.18 -3.52 51.58
C SER A 359 30.25 -2.83 50.73
N GLY A 360 29.78 -2.12 49.67
CA GLY A 360 30.54 -1.07 48.99
C GLY A 360 29.88 -0.50 47.71
N ARG A 361 29.14 0.62 47.86
CA ARG A 361 28.55 1.54 46.86
C ARG A 361 29.53 2.02 45.76
N GLN A 362 28.99 2.38 44.57
CA GLN A 362 28.98 3.78 44.07
C GLN A 362 28.17 3.97 42.77
N GLU A 363 27.26 4.96 42.82
CA GLU A 363 26.60 5.61 41.67
C GLU A 363 27.31 6.95 41.38
N THR A 364 27.39 7.31 40.10
CA THR A 364 27.64 8.66 39.53
C THR A 364 26.71 8.75 38.30
N GLY A 365 25.90 9.78 37.99
CA GLY A 365 25.94 11.21 38.25
C GLY A 365 26.49 11.94 37.01
N ILE A 366 25.65 12.70 36.25
CA ILE A 366 25.95 13.95 35.48
C ILE A 366 24.74 14.30 34.55
N VAL A 367 23.93 15.35 34.84
CA VAL A 367 23.88 16.77 34.37
C VAL A 367 23.03 17.04 33.10
N SER A 368 22.06 17.95 33.24
CA SER A 368 21.20 18.61 32.22
C SER A 368 21.85 19.86 31.62
N PRO A 369 21.37 20.40 30.48
CA PRO A 369 21.64 21.79 30.12
C PRO A 369 20.40 22.69 30.06
N GLU A 370 20.71 23.98 30.15
CA GLU A 370 19.90 25.14 30.50
C GLU A 370 19.07 25.75 29.36
N SER A 371 18.10 26.54 29.81
CA SER A 371 17.27 27.52 29.10
C SER A 371 18.05 28.74 28.60
N LEU A 372 17.73 29.23 27.40
CA LEU A 372 18.09 30.57 26.92
C LEU A 372 16.82 31.39 26.65
N SER A 373 16.62 32.42 27.46
CA SER A 373 15.75 33.56 27.21
C SER A 373 16.55 34.67 26.51
N GLY A 374 15.94 35.32 25.52
CA GLY A 374 16.47 36.51 24.85
C GLY A 374 15.35 37.53 24.69
N THR A 375 15.61 38.75 25.17
CA THR A 375 14.73 39.92 25.30
C THR A 375 14.65 40.78 24.02
N GLU A 376 13.63 41.63 24.01
CA GLU A 376 13.28 42.67 23.02
C GLU A 376 14.28 43.83 22.86
N GLU A 377 14.00 44.62 21.80
CA GLU A 377 14.27 46.05 21.52
C GLU A 377 15.35 46.41 20.47
N ALA A 378 14.88 46.82 19.29
CA ALA A 378 15.09 48.11 18.59
C ALA A 378 14.46 48.09 17.19
#